data_AF-A0A0H3HPC0-F1
#
_entry.id   AF-A0A0H3HPC0-F1
#
_cell.length_a   1.000
_cell.length_b   1.000
_cell.length_c   1.000
_cell.angle_alpha   90.00
_cell.angle_beta   90.00
_cell.angle_gamma   90.00
#
_symmetry.space_group_name_H-M   'P 1'
#
loop_
_entity.id
_entity.type
_entity.pdbx_description
1 polymer ?
#
loop_
_entity_poly.entity_id
_entity_poly.type
_entity_poly.pdbx_seq_one_letter_code
_entity_poly.pdbx_strand_id
1 'polypeptide(L)'
;MNCNCISKIEIKLAKRYSEELGVDASADCQSAGFSMSDNSIRVIHKTEFKIVAQAKGFTRGKLIPVISSYCPFCGKSTAEGASHG
;
A
#
# COMPACT_ATOMS: atom_id res chain seq x y z
N MET A 1 18.05 -10.83 7.76
CA MET A 1 16.61 -10.49 7.72
C MET A 1 16.34 -9.77 6.41
N ASN A 2 15.65 -10.42 5.47
CA ASN A 2 15.33 -9.83 4.17
C ASN A 2 13.87 -9.36 4.22
N CYS A 3 13.64 -8.06 4.37
CA CYS A 3 12.30 -7.49 4.49
C CYS A 3 11.62 -7.51 3.11
N ASN A 4 10.51 -8.25 2.97
CA ASN A 4 9.80 -8.45 1.70
C ASN A 4 8.34 -7.98 1.74
N CYS A 5 7.99 -7.07 2.65
CA CYS A 5 6.62 -6.59 2.83
C CYS A 5 6.07 -5.88 1.59
N ILE A 6 6.87 -5.03 0.93
CA ILE A 6 6.46 -4.32 -0.28
C ILE A 6 6.12 -5.31 -1.40
N SER A 7 7.03 -6.23 -1.71
CA SER A 7 6.81 -7.25 -2.75
C SER A 7 5.61 -8.15 -2.47
N LYS A 8 5.35 -8.49 -1.19
CA LYS A 8 4.14 -9.22 -0.80
C LYS A 8 2.86 -8.43 -1.06
N ILE A 9 2.89 -7.11 -0.84
CA ILE A 9 1.73 -6.24 -1.12
C ILE A 9 1.54 -6.10 -2.64
N GLU A 10 2.61 -5.93 -3.41
CA GLU A 10 2.56 -5.88 -4.88
C GLU A 10 1.90 -7.13 -5.46
N ILE A 11 2.34 -8.33 -5.03
CA ILE A 11 1.74 -9.60 -5.45
C ILE A 11 0.25 -9.68 -5.10
N LYS A 12 -0.13 -9.25 -3.89
CA LYS A 12 -1.54 -9.25 -3.45
C LYS A 12 -2.40 -8.29 -4.26
N LEU A 13 -1.89 -7.09 -4.53
CA LEU A 13 -2.59 -6.07 -5.32
C LEU A 13 -2.73 -6.53 -6.79
N ALA A 14 -1.65 -7.00 -7.39
CA ALA A 14 -1.65 -7.54 -8.75
C ALA A 14 -2.71 -8.64 -8.88
N LYS A 15 -2.71 -9.65 -7.99
CA LYS A 15 -3.72 -10.72 -7.98
C LYS A 15 -5.15 -10.17 -7.86
N ARG A 16 -5.41 -9.31 -6.88
CA ARG A 16 -6.75 -8.75 -6.61
C ARG A 16 -7.30 -7.95 -7.80
N TYR A 17 -6.46 -7.18 -8.47
CA TYR A 17 -6.85 -6.40 -9.65
C TYR A 17 -6.93 -7.25 -10.92
N SER A 18 -6.11 -8.29 -11.06
CA SER A 18 -6.28 -9.25 -12.16
C SER A 18 -7.63 -9.94 -12.10
N GLU A 19 -8.03 -10.39 -10.90
CA GLU A 19 -9.33 -11.01 -10.64
C GLU A 19 -10.50 -10.05 -10.89
N GLU A 20 -10.36 -8.77 -10.51
CA GLU A 20 -11.41 -7.75 -10.70
C GLU A 20 -11.60 -7.35 -12.16
N LEU A 21 -10.50 -7.21 -12.89
CA LEU A 21 -10.50 -6.65 -14.24
C LEU A 21 -10.61 -7.73 -15.32
N GLY A 22 -10.43 -9.01 -14.96
CA GLY A 22 -10.43 -10.13 -15.89
C GLY A 22 -9.24 -10.14 -16.85
N VAL A 23 -8.18 -9.38 -16.54
CA VAL A 23 -6.95 -9.24 -17.33
C VAL A 23 -5.76 -9.15 -16.39
N ASP A 24 -4.57 -9.55 -16.84
CA ASP A 24 -3.39 -9.46 -16.00
C ASP A 24 -3.07 -8.01 -15.59
N ALA A 25 -2.89 -7.82 -14.28
CA ALA A 25 -2.49 -6.58 -13.65
C ALA A 25 -1.11 -6.73 -12.98
N SER A 26 -0.34 -5.64 -13.00
CA SER A 26 0.93 -5.48 -12.28
C SER A 26 0.80 -4.36 -11.26
N ALA A 27 1.57 -4.43 -10.18
CA ALA A 27 1.58 -3.45 -9.12
C ALA A 27 3.02 -3.08 -8.75
N ASP A 28 3.32 -1.78 -8.74
CA ASP A 28 4.65 -1.27 -8.39
C ASP A 28 4.55 -0.18 -7.32
N CYS A 29 5.32 -0.31 -6.24
CA CYS A 29 5.45 0.71 -5.21
C CYS A 29 6.10 1.99 -5.77
N GLN A 30 5.41 3.13 -5.67
CA GLN A 30 5.88 4.43 -6.17
C GLN A 30 6.44 5.33 -5.07
N SER A 31 5.81 5.34 -3.89
CA SER A 31 6.19 6.23 -2.79
C SER A 31 5.77 5.63 -1.44
N ALA A 32 6.54 5.93 -0.39
CA ALA A 32 6.15 5.70 0.99
C ALA A 32 6.14 7.06 1.71
N GLY A 33 4.97 7.47 2.20
CA GLY A 33 4.74 8.75 2.83
C GLY A 33 4.15 8.62 4.24
N PHE A 34 4.25 9.70 5.00
CA PHE A 34 3.66 9.85 6.33
C PHE A 34 2.45 10.79 6.25
N SER A 35 1.35 10.48 6.92
CA SER A 35 0.13 11.33 6.93
C SER A 35 -0.03 12.07 8.25
N MET A 36 -0.03 13.40 8.24
CA MET A 36 -0.44 14.23 9.38
C MET A 36 -1.92 14.64 9.28
N SER A 37 -2.60 14.73 10.42
CA SER A 37 -4.00 15.19 10.56
C SER A 37 -4.07 16.27 11.65
N ASP A 38 -5.01 17.20 11.51
CA ASP A 38 -5.09 18.51 12.18
C ASP A 38 -4.96 18.50 13.72
N ASN A 39 -5.16 17.38 14.41
CA ASN A 39 -5.04 17.28 15.87
C ASN A 39 -4.20 16.08 16.38
N SER A 40 -3.53 15.33 15.50
CA SER A 40 -2.59 14.30 15.93
C SER A 40 -1.57 13.95 14.84
N ILE A 41 -0.28 13.91 15.19
CA ILE A 41 0.75 13.34 14.33
C ILE A 41 0.69 11.82 14.52
N ARG A 42 0.00 11.13 13.61
CA ARG A 42 0.07 9.67 13.52
C ARG A 42 1.05 9.30 12.42
N VAL A 43 2.07 8.51 12.75
CA VAL A 43 2.96 7.93 11.74
C VAL A 43 2.17 6.83 11.02
N ILE A 44 1.41 7.22 10.00
CA ILE A 44 0.70 6.31 9.12
C ILE A 44 1.58 6.07 7.90
N HIS A 45 1.98 4.83 7.67
CA HIS A 45 2.65 4.43 6.44
C HIS A 45 1.61 4.43 5.31
N LYS A 46 1.62 5.49 4.50
CA LYS A 46 0.85 5.58 3.26
C LYS A 46 1.78 5.21 2.11
N THR A 47 1.56 4.05 1.51
CA THR A 47 2.35 3.61 0.35
C THR A 47 1.49 3.69 -0.90
N GLU A 48 1.97 4.37 -1.93
CA GLU A 48 1.26 4.47 -3.20
C GLU A 48 1.73 3.37 -4.14
N PHE A 49 0.80 2.56 -4.64
CA PHE A 49 1.08 1.52 -5.62
C PHE A 49 0.47 1.91 -6.97
N LYS A 50 1.26 1.82 -8.03
CA LYS A 50 0.78 2.00 -9.40
C LYS A 50 0.31 0.66 -9.93
N ILE A 51 -0.97 0.57 -10.28
CA ILE A 51 -1.56 -0.61 -10.89
C ILE A 51 -1.64 -0.40 -12.40
N VAL A 52 -1.01 -1.27 -13.19
CA VAL A 52 -1.07 -1.24 -14.66
C VAL A 52 -1.73 -2.52 -15.15
N ALA A 53 -2.73 -2.39 -16.02
CA ALA A 53 -3.45 -3.50 -16.63
C ALA A 53 -3.99 -3.12 -18.01
N GLN A 54 -4.24 -4.10 -18.88
CA GLN A 54 -4.89 -3.90 -20.18
C GLN A 54 -6.42 -3.71 -20.05
N ALA A 55 -6.84 -2.88 -19.10
CA ALA A 55 -8.24 -2.53 -18.84
C ALA A 55 -8.46 -1.02 -18.94
N LYS A 56 -9.70 -0.62 -19.25
CA LYS A 56 -10.09 0.79 -19.37
C LYS A 56 -9.78 1.54 -18.07
N GLY A 57 -8.98 2.60 -18.16
CA GLY A 57 -8.58 3.41 -17.01
C GLY A 57 -7.36 2.90 -16.23
N PHE A 58 -6.77 1.75 -16.61
CA PHE A 58 -5.57 1.19 -15.97
C PHE A 58 -4.36 1.12 -16.90
N THR A 59 -4.55 1.35 -18.21
CA THR A 59 -3.48 1.22 -19.22
C THR A 59 -2.33 2.21 -19.03
N ARG A 60 -2.61 3.41 -18.51
CA ARG A 60 -1.58 4.42 -18.16
C ARG A 60 -1.05 4.30 -16.74
N GLY A 61 -1.53 3.29 -16.01
CA GLY A 61 -1.32 3.12 -14.58
C GLY A 61 -2.27 3.96 -13.74
N LYS A 62 -2.79 3.36 -12.67
CA LYS A 62 -3.64 4.01 -11.67
C LYS A 62 -2.96 3.95 -10.31
N LEU A 63 -2.86 5.09 -9.62
CA LEU A 63 -2.30 5.15 -8.27
C LEU A 63 -3.35 4.74 -7.24
N ILE A 64 -3.00 3.76 -6.41
CA ILE A 64 -3.81 3.25 -5.32
C ILE A 64 -3.06 3.48 -4.01
N PRO A 65 -3.57 4.35 -3.11
CA PRO A 65 -2.96 4.53 -1.80
C PRO A 65 -3.32 3.34 -0.91
N VAL A 66 -2.31 2.65 -0.43
CA VAL A 66 -2.44 1.62 0.60
C VAL A 66 -2.00 2.23 1.92
N ILE A 67 -2.95 2.29 2.84
CA ILE A 67 -2.71 2.74 4.20
C ILE A 67 -2.44 1.50 5.05
N SER A 68 -1.24 1.35 5.59
CA SER A 68 -0.95 0.27 6.52
C SER A 68 -1.06 0.75 7.96
N SER A 69 -1.90 0.08 8.74
CA SER A 69 -1.98 0.20 10.21
C SER A 69 -0.79 -0.48 10.92
N TYR A 70 0.25 -0.82 10.18
CA TYR A 70 1.46 -1.48 10.66
C TYR A 70 2.67 -0.99 9.85
N CYS A 71 3.83 -0.95 10.49
CA CYS A 71 5.10 -0.60 9.87
C CYS A 71 5.53 -1.70 8.89
N PRO A 72 5.71 -1.41 7.59
CA PRO A 72 6.12 -2.40 6.60
C PRO A 72 7.57 -2.86 6.80
N PHE A 73 8.38 -2.15 7.60
CA PHE A 73 9.79 -2.50 7.83
C PHE A 73 9.99 -3.49 8.98
N CYS A 74 9.21 -3.38 10.06
CA CYS A 74 9.38 -4.18 11.28
C CYS A 74 8.12 -4.94 11.75
N GLY A 75 6.98 -4.78 11.06
CA GLY A 75 5.74 -5.51 11.35
C GLY A 75 4.98 -5.05 12.60
N LYS A 76 5.49 -4.07 13.34
CA LYS A 76 4.79 -3.48 14.49
C LYS A 76 3.56 -2.72 14.06
N SER A 77 2.49 -2.80 14.86
CA SER A 77 1.29 -2.00 14.64
C SER A 77 1.63 -0.51 14.73
N THR A 78 1.06 0.33 13.87
CA THR A 78 1.14 1.79 14.05
C THR A 78 0.37 2.25 15.30
N ALA A 79 -0.33 1.35 15.99
CA ALA A 79 -0.97 1.56 17.29
C ALA A 79 -0.15 1.03 18.49
N GLU A 80 0.98 0.32 18.28
CA GLU A 80 1.91 -0.04 19.38
C GLU A 80 2.60 1.24 19.88
N GLY A 81 1.99 1.89 20.88
CA GLY A 81 2.41 3.19 21.43
C GLY A 81 1.26 4.15 21.69
N ALA A 82 0.07 3.90 21.14
CA ALA A 82 -1.15 4.60 21.50
C ALA A 82 -1.76 3.96 22.77
N SER A 83 -1.07 4.09 23.91
CA SER A 83 -1.72 3.95 25.21
C SER A 83 -2.69 5.13 25.36
N HIS A 84 -3.94 4.92 24.96
CA HIS A 84 -5.03 5.77 25.44
C HIS A 84 -5.31 5.33 26.88
N GLY A 85 -4.92 6.19 27.83
CA GLY A 85 -5.49 6.18 29.17
C GLY A 85 -6.96 6.59 29.14
#